data_AF-A0A2D4L8I6-F1
#
_entry.id   AF-A0A2D4L8I6-F1
#
_cell.length_a   1.000
_cell.length_b   1.000
_cell.length_c   1.000
_cell.angle_alpha   90.00
_cell.angle_beta   90.00
_cell.angle_gamma   90.00
#
_symmetry.space_group_name_H-M   'P 1'
#
loop_
_entity.id
_entity.type
_entity.pdbx_description
1 polymer ?
#
loop_
_entity_poly.entity_id
_entity_poly.type
_entity_poly.pdbx_seq_one_letter_code
_entity_poly.pdbx_strand_id
1 'polypeptide(L)'
;CCENPRASMQQVHQCIERCHAPLAQAQALVTQELERFQSRLSRCTMHCNDKAKDALDSGSKESQVKLQLENCVMKCVDEHVHLIPSMTKKMKESLAGITQ
;
A
#
# COMPACT_ATOMS: atom_id res chain seq x y z
N CYS A 1 5.95 30.20 10.06
CA CYS A 1 6.47 29.99 11.43
C CYS A 1 7.66 30.88 11.80
N CYS A 2 8.63 31.08 10.91
CA CYS A 2 9.89 31.77 11.25
C CYS A 2 9.90 33.30 11.01
N GLU A 3 8.77 33.89 10.65
CA GLU A 3 8.70 35.30 10.22
C GLU A 3 8.57 36.29 11.39
N ASN A 4 8.22 35.82 12.60
CA ASN A 4 8.08 36.68 13.77
C ASN A 4 9.41 36.75 14.55
N PRO A 5 10.16 37.86 14.49
CA PRO A 5 11.45 38.00 15.20
C PRO A 5 11.30 38.10 16.73
N ARG A 6 10.08 38.30 17.24
CA ARG A 6 9.77 38.33 18.68
C ARG A 6 9.30 36.98 19.20
N ALA A 7 9.10 35.98 18.34
CA ALA A 7 8.70 34.65 18.77
C ALA A 7 9.86 33.92 19.45
N SER A 8 9.58 33.26 20.58
CA SER A 8 10.55 32.37 21.20
C SER A 8 10.78 31.12 20.35
N MET A 9 11.94 30.49 20.51
CA MET A 9 12.26 29.23 19.81
C MET A 9 11.22 28.13 20.06
N GLN A 10 10.62 28.10 21.25
CA GLN A 10 9.56 27.16 21.60
C GLN A 10 8.26 27.44 20.81
N GLN A 11 7.90 28.71 20.64
CA GLN A 11 6.73 29.10 19.83
C GLN A 11 6.93 28.74 18.35
N VAL A 12 8.16 28.93 17.84
CA VAL A 12 8.51 28.55 16.46
C VAL A 12 8.43 27.02 16.28
N HIS A 13 9.01 26.23 17.20
CA HIS A 13 8.91 24.77 17.15
C HIS A 13 7.45 24.29 17.19
N GLN A 14 6.64 24.84 18.10
CA GLN A 14 5.24 24.43 18.20
C GLN A 14 4.43 24.78 16.94
N CYS A 15 4.76 25.89 16.27
CA CYS A 15 4.20 26.21 14.97
C CYS A 15 4.61 25.18 13.90
N ILE A 16 5.90 24.82 13.84
CA ILE A 16 6.41 23.83 12.87
C ILE A 16 5.73 22.48 13.07
N GLU A 17 5.65 21.99 14.31
CA GLU A 17 4.97 20.74 14.65
C GLU A 17 3.50 20.76 14.20
N ARG A 18 2.78 21.85 14.46
CA ARG A 18 1.38 22.00 14.02
C ARG A 18 1.27 22.02 12.49
N CYS A 19 2.18 22.71 11.79
CA CYS A 19 2.18 22.74 10.33
C CYS A 19 2.54 21.38 9.71
N HIS A 20 3.44 20.61 10.34
CA HIS A 20 3.86 19.30 9.84
C HIS A 20 2.89 18.17 10.20
N ALA A 21 2.16 18.27 11.30
CA ALA A 21 1.30 17.18 11.78
C ALA A 21 0.26 16.70 10.75
N PRO A 22 -0.50 17.57 10.06
CA PRO A 22 -1.43 17.14 9.00
C PRO A 22 -0.73 16.40 7.85
N LEU A 23 0.45 16.89 7.43
CA LEU A 23 1.23 16.28 6.36
C LEU A 23 1.76 14.89 6.77
N ALA A 24 2.27 14.76 8.00
CA ALA A 24 2.73 13.48 8.53
C ALA A 24 1.60 12.45 8.62
N GLN A 25 0.40 12.89 9.04
CA GLN A 25 -0.80 12.04 9.06
C GLN A 25 -1.20 11.59 7.65
N ALA A 26 -1.21 12.50 6.68
CA ALA A 26 -1.52 12.19 5.29
C ALA A 26 -0.53 11.17 4.72
N GLN A 27 0.76 11.36 4.97
CA GLN A 27 1.81 10.44 4.54
C GLN A 27 1.63 9.05 5.16
N ALA A 28 1.39 8.96 6.47
CA ALA A 28 1.17 7.69 7.15
C ALA A 28 -0.05 6.94 6.59
N LEU A 29 -1.12 7.66 6.27
CA LEU A 29 -2.33 7.08 5.70
C LEU A 29 -2.08 6.47 4.32
N VAL A 30 -1.46 7.24 3.42
CA VAL A 30 -1.17 6.78 2.05
C VAL A 30 -0.23 5.57 2.10
N THR A 31 0.83 5.63 2.90
CA THR A 31 1.75 4.51 3.08
C THR A 31 1.02 3.26 3.56
N GLN A 32 0.17 3.39 4.58
CA GLN A 32 -0.57 2.25 5.13
C GLN A 32 -1.50 1.60 4.10
N GLU A 33 -2.25 2.38 3.32
CA GLU A 33 -3.16 1.82 2.31
C GLU A 33 -2.38 1.14 1.17
N LEU A 34 -1.25 1.71 0.74
CA LEU A 34 -0.35 1.10 -0.24
C LEU A 34 0.29 -0.19 0.28
N GLU A 35 0.75 -0.22 1.53
CA GLU A 35 1.30 -1.41 2.17
C GLU A 35 0.26 -2.52 2.28
N ARG A 36 -0.98 -2.19 2.65
CA ARG A 36 -2.09 -3.16 2.67
C ARG A 36 -2.34 -3.76 1.30
N PHE A 37 -2.34 -2.94 0.25
CA PHE A 37 -2.50 -3.41 -1.12
C PHE A 37 -1.35 -4.33 -1.55
N GLN A 38 -0.11 -3.90 -1.35
CA GLN A 38 1.09 -4.69 -1.66
C GLN A 38 1.12 -6.02 -0.89
N SER A 39 0.74 -6.00 0.38
CA SER A 39 0.68 -7.18 1.25
C SER A 39 -0.32 -8.21 0.72
N ARG A 40 -1.49 -7.78 0.22
CA ARG A 40 -2.48 -8.67 -0.40
C ARG A 40 -1.98 -9.27 -1.71
N LEU A 41 -1.40 -8.44 -2.57
CA LEU A 41 -0.84 -8.89 -3.85
C LEU A 41 0.29 -9.91 -3.64
N SER A 42 1.22 -9.61 -2.72
CA SER A 42 2.33 -10.49 -2.36
C SER A 42 1.84 -11.84 -1.84
N ARG A 43 0.86 -11.86 -0.94
CA ARG A 43 0.24 -13.12 -0.47
C ARG A 43 -0.43 -13.91 -1.60
N CYS A 44 -1.07 -13.23 -2.54
CA CYS A 44 -1.69 -13.88 -3.71
C CYS A 44 -0.62 -14.60 -4.56
N THR A 45 0.49 -13.91 -4.87
CA THR A 45 1.61 -14.49 -5.60
C THR A 45 2.27 -15.64 -4.84
N MET A 46 2.44 -15.52 -3.52
CA MET A 46 2.97 -16.62 -2.70
C MET A 46 2.08 -17.85 -2.78
N HIS A 47 0.76 -17.69 -2.68
CA HIS A 47 -0.18 -18.80 -2.83
C HIS A 47 -0.13 -19.44 -4.23
N CYS A 48 0.15 -18.67 -5.28
CA CYS A 48 0.41 -19.24 -6.61
C CYS A 48 1.71 -20.06 -6.64
N ASN A 49 2.76 -19.59 -5.98
CA ASN A 49 4.02 -20.34 -5.85
C ASN A 49 3.83 -21.64 -5.07
N ASP A 50 3.09 -21.61 -3.97
CA ASP A 50 2.79 -22.80 -3.16
C ASP A 50 2.04 -23.85 -4.01
N LYS A 51 1.00 -23.42 -4.73
CA LYS A 51 0.28 -24.29 -5.67
C LYS A 51 1.16 -24.88 -6.77
N ALA A 52 2.08 -24.08 -7.31
CA ALA A 52 3.00 -24.56 -8.33
C ALA A 52 3.96 -25.61 -7.76
N LYS A 53 4.46 -25.38 -6.53
CA LYS A 53 5.32 -26.33 -5.82
C LYS A 53 4.60 -27.65 -5.52
N ASP A 54 3.38 -27.58 -4.99
CA ASP A 54 2.54 -28.76 -4.72
C ASP A 54 2.28 -29.57 -6.00
N ALA A 55 2.07 -28.88 -7.13
CA ALA A 55 1.87 -29.52 -8.43
C ALA A 55 3.14 -30.26 -8.90
N LEU A 56 4.33 -29.67 -8.73
CA LEU A 56 5.60 -30.35 -9.03
C LEU A 56 5.81 -31.56 -8.13
N ASP A 57 5.57 -31.42 -6.83
CA ASP A 57 5.75 -32.49 -5.84
C ASP A 57 4.78 -33.66 -6.10
N SER A 58 3.61 -33.38 -6.68
CA SER A 58 2.65 -34.40 -7.15
C SER A 58 3.01 -35.10 -8.47
N GLY A 59 4.14 -34.72 -9.10
CA GLY A 59 4.63 -35.30 -10.35
C GLY A 59 4.09 -34.65 -11.63
N SER A 60 3.49 -33.45 -11.55
CA SER A 60 3.09 -32.70 -12.74
C SER A 60 4.30 -32.27 -13.57
N LYS A 61 4.12 -32.18 -14.90
CA LYS A 61 5.19 -31.72 -15.81
C LYS A 61 5.52 -30.25 -15.57
N GLU A 62 6.80 -29.92 -15.52
CA GLU A 62 7.29 -28.55 -15.30
C GLU A 62 6.69 -27.51 -16.25
N SER A 63 6.57 -27.84 -17.54
CA SER A 63 5.97 -26.95 -18.53
C SER A 63 4.49 -26.63 -18.25
N GLN A 64 3.74 -27.60 -17.73
CA GLN A 64 2.36 -27.42 -17.33
C GLN A 64 2.26 -26.57 -16.07
N VAL A 65 3.12 -26.83 -15.07
CA VAL A 65 3.16 -26.06 -13.83
C VAL A 65 3.51 -24.60 -14.11
N LYS A 66 4.47 -24.35 -15.01
CA LYS A 66 4.85 -22.99 -15.41
C LYS A 66 3.65 -22.21 -15.97
N LEU A 67 2.90 -22.81 -16.91
CA LEU A 67 1.69 -22.21 -17.46
C LEU A 67 0.62 -21.97 -16.38
N GLN A 68 0.47 -22.89 -15.43
CA GLN A 68 -0.47 -22.72 -14.31
C GLN A 68 -0.07 -21.56 -13.40
N LEU A 69 1.23 -21.43 -13.08
CA LEU A 69 1.77 -20.34 -12.29
C LEU A 69 1.55 -18.99 -12.96
N GLU A 70 1.88 -18.87 -14.25
CA GLU A 70 1.68 -17.65 -15.03
C GLU A 70 0.19 -17.23 -15.04
N ASN A 71 -0.71 -18.18 -15.30
CA ASN A 71 -2.15 -17.92 -15.26
C ASN A 71 -2.64 -17.54 -13.85
N CYS A 72 -2.10 -18.15 -12.80
CA CYS A 72 -2.46 -17.83 -11.42
C CYS A 72 -2.04 -16.39 -11.06
N VAL A 73 -0.80 -16.01 -11.39
CA VAL A 73 -0.29 -14.66 -11.15
C VAL A 73 -1.06 -13.62 -11.95
N MET A 74 -1.41 -13.92 -13.21
CA MET A 74 -2.24 -13.02 -14.04
C MET A 74 -3.60 -12.76 -13.38
N LYS A 75 -4.25 -13.81 -12.85
CA LYS A 75 -5.51 -13.66 -12.10
C LYS A 75 -5.33 -12.84 -10.82
N CYS A 76 -4.23 -13.06 -10.08
CA CYS A 76 -3.92 -12.23 -8.90
C CYS A 76 -3.85 -10.74 -9.29
N VAL A 77 -3.16 -10.41 -10.37
CA VAL A 77 -3.05 -9.01 -10.84
C VAL A 77 -4.42 -8.47 -11.24
N ASP A 78 -5.18 -9.21 -12.04
CA ASP A 78 -6.51 -8.79 -12.50
C ASP A 78 -7.45 -8.53 -11.33
N GLU A 79 -7.57 -9.47 -10.39
CA GLU A 79 -8.38 -9.31 -9.17
C GLU A 79 -7.95 -8.10 -8.33
N HIS A 80 -6.64 -7.84 -8.23
CA HIS A 80 -6.14 -6.74 -7.41
C HIS A 80 -6.25 -5.38 -8.10
N VAL A 81 -6.12 -5.29 -9.44
CA VAL A 81 -6.33 -4.04 -10.18
C VAL A 81 -7.74 -3.49 -9.95
N HIS A 82 -8.74 -4.36 -9.90
CA HIS A 82 -10.13 -3.96 -9.60
C HIS A 82 -10.31 -3.34 -8.21
N LEU A 83 -9.37 -3.54 -7.28
CA LEU A 83 -9.41 -2.96 -5.93
C LEU A 83 -8.84 -1.54 -5.87
N ILE A 84 -8.01 -1.15 -6.86
CA ILE A 84 -7.34 0.15 -6.88
C ILE A 84 -8.35 1.31 -6.80
N PRO A 85 -9.44 1.35 -7.59
CA PRO A 85 -10.39 2.46 -7.52
C PRO A 85 -11.03 2.63 -6.13
N SER A 86 -11.36 1.52 -5.47
CA SER A 86 -11.94 1.53 -4.12
C SER A 86 -10.93 2.02 -3.07
N MET A 87 -9.69 1.51 -3.14
CA MET A 87 -8.59 1.97 -2.28
C MET A 87 -8.31 3.47 -2.48
N THR A 88 -8.22 3.95 -3.72
CA THR A 88 -8.00 5.36 -4.04
C THR A 88 -9.14 6.24 -3.54
N LYS A 89 -10.40 5.79 -3.69
CA LYS A 89 -11.56 6.50 -3.15
C LYS A 89 -11.47 6.64 -1.63
N LYS A 90 -11.20 5.54 -0.93
CA LYS A 90 -11.04 5.54 0.53
C LYS A 90 -9.89 6.45 0.98
N MET A 91 -8.74 6.41 0.29
CA MET A 91 -7.62 7.31 0.56
C MET A 91 -8.04 8.78 0.40
N LYS A 92 -8.70 9.13 -0.70
CA LYS A 92 -9.17 10.50 -0.95
C LYS A 92 -10.13 10.98 0.14
N GLU A 93 -11.09 10.14 0.52
CA GLU A 93 -12.07 10.46 1.57
C GLU A 93 -11.38 10.69 2.93
N SER A 94 -10.44 9.82 3.31
CA SER A 94 -9.70 10.00 4.56
C SER A 94 -8.76 11.20 4.54
N LEU A 95 -8.10 11.47 3.41
CA LEU A 95 -7.24 12.66 3.24
C LEU A 95 -8.05 13.95 3.33
N ALA A 96 -9.28 13.97 2.81
CA ALA A 96 -10.18 15.13 2.93
C ALA A 96 -10.59 15.42 4.38
N GLY A 97 -10.52 14.43 5.27
CA GLY A 97 -10.78 14.59 6.70
C GLY A 97 -9.60 15.13 7.52
N ILE A 98 -8.40 15.25 6.92
CA ILE A 98 -7.23 15.82 7.60
C ILE A 98 -7.34 17.36 7.55
N THR A 99 -7.73 17.95 8.68
CA THR A 99 -7.83 19.41 8.82
C THR A 99 -6.45 20.06 8.94
N GLN A 100 -6.30 21.23 8.32
CA GLN A 100 -5.15 22.13 8.54
C GLN A 100 -5.24 22.83 9.90
#